data_AF-A0A8J2T995-F1
#
_entry.id   AF-A0A8J2T995-F1
#
_cell.length_a   1.000
_cell.length_b   1.000
_cell.length_c   1.000
_cell.angle_alpha   90.00
_cell.angle_beta   90.00
_cell.angle_gamma   90.00
#
_symmetry.space_group_name_H-M   'P 1'
#
loop_
_entity.id
_entity.type
_entity.pdbx_description
1 polymer ?
#
loop_
_entity_poly.entity_id
_entity_poly.type
_entity_poly.pdbx_seq_one_letter_code
_entity_poly.pdbx_strand_id
1 'polypeptide(L)'
;MSSQGNIKQNMPKALGTLSFDENNKLVESTGIGKDRVDDITDISQMELDQDGYGVMQDGQLLINVFKDHGKSVVVYTPVGDEDE
;
A
#
# COMPACT_ATOMS: atom_id res chain seq x y z
N MET A 1 4.99 23.34 26.65
CA MET A 1 6.07 22.45 26.19
C MET A 1 5.60 21.83 24.90
N SER A 2 6.17 22.23 23.76
CA SER A 2 5.84 21.67 22.45
C SER A 2 6.40 20.25 22.40
N SER A 3 5.53 19.24 22.55
CA SER A 3 5.87 17.89 22.13
C SER A 3 6.10 17.94 20.63
N GLN A 4 7.37 17.97 20.22
CA GLN A 4 7.72 17.58 18.86
C GLN A 4 7.27 16.12 18.77
N GLY A 5 6.07 15.89 18.26
CA GLY A 5 5.57 14.56 17.95
C GLY A 5 6.66 13.85 17.18
N ASN A 6 7.17 12.74 17.73
CA ASN A 6 8.24 11.99 17.13
C ASN A 6 7.71 11.51 15.77
N ILE A 7 8.09 12.20 14.70
CA ILE A 7 7.48 12.06 13.37
C ILE A 7 7.60 10.60 12.91
N LYS A 8 8.62 9.89 13.40
CA LYS A 8 8.83 8.44 13.20
C LYS A 8 7.76 7.54 13.83
N GLN A 9 7.09 7.95 14.90
CA GLN A 9 6.01 7.19 15.54
C GLN A 9 4.68 7.32 14.77
N ASN A 10 4.50 8.41 14.01
CA ASN A 10 3.27 8.69 13.26
C ASN A 10 3.41 8.45 11.76
N MET A 11 4.59 8.07 11.26
CA MET A 11 4.71 7.62 9.88
C MET A 11 4.09 6.22 9.76
N PRO A 12 3.13 6.02 8.84
CA PRO A 12 2.72 4.68 8.45
C PRO A 12 3.98 3.87 8.14
N LYS A 13 4.21 2.78 8.86
CA LYS A 13 5.39 1.94 8.65
C LYS A 13 5.22 1.17 7.34
N ALA A 14 5.43 1.85 6.22
CA ALA A 14 5.45 1.22 4.93
C ALA A 14 6.55 0.15 4.93
N LEU A 15 6.14 -1.11 4.80
CA LEU A 15 7.01 -2.27 4.69
C LEU A 15 7.54 -2.44 3.26
N GLY A 16 6.87 -1.82 2.30
CA GLY A 16 7.24 -1.81 0.90
C GLY A 16 6.20 -1.10 0.04
N THR A 17 6.54 -0.94 -1.22
CA THR A 17 5.63 -0.40 -2.25
C THR A 17 5.68 -1.26 -3.50
N LEU A 18 4.59 -1.23 -4.26
CA LEU A 18 4.47 -1.86 -5.57
C LEU A 18 3.70 -0.91 -6.48
N SER A 19 4.28 -0.57 -7.62
CA SER A 19 3.67 0.34 -8.60
C SER A 19 3.59 -0.33 -9.96
N PHE A 20 2.45 -0.23 -10.64
CA PHE A 20 2.23 -0.83 -11.95
C PHE A 20 1.36 0.05 -12.85
N ASP A 21 1.48 -0.16 -14.16
CA ASP A 21 0.73 0.58 -15.18
C ASP A 21 -0.62 -0.08 -15.53
N GLU A 22 -1.38 0.55 -16.42
CA GLU A 22 -2.71 0.10 -16.86
C GLU A 22 -2.71 -1.26 -17.58
N ASN A 23 -1.54 -1.73 -18.01
CA ASN A 23 -1.33 -3.03 -18.64
C ASN A 23 -0.86 -4.08 -17.63
N ASN A 24 -1.00 -3.80 -16.32
CA ASN A 24 -0.54 -4.63 -15.23
C ASN A 24 0.97 -4.91 -15.27
N LYS A 25 1.76 -3.99 -15.85
CA LYS A 25 3.22 -4.12 -15.87
C LYS A 25 3.83 -3.41 -14.68
N LEU A 26 4.69 -4.12 -13.98
CA LEU A 26 5.51 -3.58 -12.91
C LEU A 26 6.31 -2.36 -13.41
N VAL A 27 6.18 -1.25 -12.70
CA VAL A 27 6.95 -0.02 -12.89
C VAL A 27 8.05 0.07 -11.84
N GLU A 28 7.72 -0.14 -10.56
CA GLU A 28 8.68 -0.06 -9.44
C GLU A 28 8.23 -0.95 -8.26
N SER A 29 9.18 -1.50 -7.50
CA SER A 29 8.91 -2.16 -6.23
C SER A 29 9.99 -1.91 -5.19
N THR A 30 9.57 -1.77 -3.94
CA THR A 30 10.43 -1.55 -2.78
C THR A 30 10.02 -2.41 -1.60
N GLY A 31 10.95 -2.67 -0.67
CA GLY A 31 10.69 -3.47 0.52
C GLY A 31 10.06 -4.82 0.20
N ILE A 32 9.01 -5.20 0.93
CA ILE A 32 8.29 -6.47 0.71
C ILE A 32 7.57 -6.52 -0.65
N GLY A 33 7.33 -5.38 -1.31
CA GLY A 33 6.69 -5.34 -2.63
C GLY A 33 7.51 -6.03 -3.71
N LYS A 34 8.81 -6.24 -3.50
CA LYS A 34 9.68 -7.00 -4.43
C LYS A 34 9.32 -8.48 -4.49
N ASP A 35 8.82 -9.03 -3.39
CA ASP A 35 8.46 -10.45 -3.27
C ASP A 35 6.96 -10.67 -3.53
N ARG A 36 6.21 -9.59 -3.79
CA ARG A 36 4.74 -9.59 -3.90
C ARG A 36 4.24 -9.05 -5.25
N VAL A 37 5.04 -9.17 -6.30
CA VAL A 37 4.68 -8.73 -7.66
C VAL A 37 3.41 -9.47 -8.16
N ASP A 38 3.18 -10.70 -7.71
CA ASP A 38 1.99 -11.47 -8.09
C ASP A 38 0.68 -10.84 -7.60
N ASP A 39 0.71 -10.01 -6.55
CA ASP A 39 -0.45 -9.26 -6.05
C ASP A 39 -1.05 -8.33 -7.12
N ILE A 40 -0.29 -7.93 -8.16
CA ILE A 40 -0.82 -7.10 -9.26
C ILE A 40 -2.08 -7.71 -9.87
N THR A 41 -2.12 -9.04 -9.99
CA THR A 41 -3.26 -9.75 -10.60
C THR A 41 -4.54 -9.47 -9.84
N ASP A 42 -4.50 -9.62 -8.52
CA ASP A 42 -5.65 -9.44 -7.65
C ASP A 42 -6.00 -7.96 -7.48
N ILE A 43 -4.99 -7.11 -7.29
CA ILE A 43 -5.18 -5.66 -7.11
C ILE A 43 -5.77 -5.01 -8.37
N SER A 44 -5.39 -5.47 -9.56
CA SER A 44 -5.92 -4.92 -10.82
C SER A 44 -7.43 -5.14 -11.00
N GLN A 45 -7.99 -6.13 -10.31
CA GLN A 45 -9.41 -6.49 -10.34
C GLN A 45 -10.20 -5.96 -9.16
N MET A 46 -9.53 -5.31 -8.21
CA MET A 46 -10.14 -4.80 -6.99
C MET A 46 -11.12 -3.66 -7.29
N GLU A 47 -12.28 -3.67 -6.63
CA GLU A 47 -13.17 -2.51 -6.61
C GLU A 47 -12.57 -1.41 -5.72
N LEU A 48 -12.47 -0.21 -6.27
CA LEU A 48 -12.00 0.98 -5.59
C LEU A 48 -13.17 1.94 -5.38
N ASP A 49 -13.03 2.84 -4.41
CA ASP A 49 -13.99 3.92 -4.23
C ASP A 49 -13.92 4.96 -5.36
N GLN A 50 -14.78 5.99 -5.27
CA GLN A 50 -14.88 7.05 -6.25
C GLN A 50 -13.58 7.88 -6.43
N ASP A 51 -12.68 7.83 -5.45
CA ASP A 51 -11.41 8.55 -5.44
C ASP A 51 -10.25 7.65 -5.88
N GLY A 52 -10.54 6.41 -6.31
CA GLY A 52 -9.55 5.44 -6.76
C GLY A 52 -8.77 4.81 -5.61
N TYR A 53 -9.32 4.80 -4.40
CA TYR A 53 -8.69 4.22 -3.22
C TYR A 53 -9.36 2.91 -2.80
N GLY A 54 -8.58 2.01 -2.24
CA GLY A 54 -9.05 0.75 -1.69
C GLY A 54 -8.08 0.17 -0.68
N VAL A 55 -8.58 -0.66 0.23
CA VAL A 55 -7.75 -1.38 1.21
C VAL A 55 -8.14 -2.85 1.23
N MET A 56 -7.15 -3.72 1.20
CA MET A 56 -7.30 -5.16 1.43
C MET A 56 -6.41 -5.58 2.60
N GLN A 57 -6.88 -6.54 3.40
CA GLN A 57 -6.07 -7.15 4.45
C GLN A 57 -5.64 -8.55 4.02
N ASP A 58 -4.34 -8.84 4.15
CA ASP A 58 -3.75 -10.16 3.95
C ASP A 58 -2.94 -10.54 5.20
N GLY A 59 -3.55 -11.36 6.07
CA GLY A 59 -2.97 -11.70 7.37
C GLY A 59 -2.72 -10.47 8.24
N GLN A 60 -1.43 -10.20 8.51
CA GLN A 60 -0.96 -9.04 9.30
C GLN A 60 -0.58 -7.84 8.45
N LEU A 61 -0.92 -7.84 7.16
CA LEU A 61 -0.64 -6.73 6.24
C LEU A 61 -1.93 -6.04 5.82
N LEU A 62 -1.88 -4.70 5.82
CA LEU A 62 -2.81 -3.85 5.08
C LEU A 62 -2.17 -3.45 3.76
N ILE A 63 -2.90 -3.70 2.68
CA ILE A 63 -2.52 -3.41 1.31
C ILE A 63 -3.38 -2.23 0.87
N ASN A 64 -2.78 -1.04 0.92
CA ASN A 64 -3.44 0.21 0.56
C ASN A 64 -3.19 0.47 -0.91
N VAL A 65 -4.25 0.60 -1.70
CA VAL A 65 -4.20 0.74 -3.16
C VAL A 65 -4.71 2.12 -3.52
N PHE A 66 -3.95 2.84 -4.32
CA PHE A 66 -4.36 4.09 -4.94
C PHE A 66 -4.18 4.01 -6.45
N LYS A 67 -5.22 4.33 -7.21
CA LYS A 67 -5.22 4.32 -8.67
C LYS A 67 -5.53 5.69 -9.21
N ASP A 68 -4.62 6.22 -10.02
CA ASP A 68 -4.76 7.51 -10.68
C ASP A 68 -4.22 7.45 -12.11
N HIS A 69 -4.99 7.99 -13.07
CA HIS A 69 -4.65 8.01 -14.50
C HIS A 69 -4.10 6.67 -15.05
N GLY A 70 -4.72 5.55 -14.66
CA GLY A 70 -4.32 4.21 -15.13
C GLY A 70 -3.08 3.63 -14.44
N LYS A 71 -2.45 4.34 -13.50
CA LYS A 71 -1.35 3.82 -12.69
C LYS A 71 -1.85 3.46 -11.31
N SER A 72 -1.34 2.35 -10.78
CA SER A 72 -1.63 1.92 -9.42
C SER A 72 -0.37 2.03 -8.57
N VAL A 73 -0.54 2.56 -7.36
CA VAL A 73 0.46 2.60 -6.30
C VAL A 73 -0.09 1.82 -5.12
N VAL A 74 0.69 0.86 -4.65
CA VAL A 74 0.34 -0.01 -3.53
C VAL A 74 1.32 0.24 -2.40
N VAL A 75 0.81 0.41 -1.20
CA VAL A 75 1.60 0.57 0.02
C VAL A 75 1.23 -0.53 1.00
N TYR A 76 2.23 -1.34 1.34
CA TYR A 76 2.09 -2.38 2.34
C TYR A 76 2.42 -1.81 3.71
N THR A 77 1.49 -1.91 4.65
CA THR A 77 1.70 -1.54 6.05
C THR A 77 1.35 -2.73 6.94
N PRO A 78 1.88 -2.83 8.17
CA PRO A 78 1.30 -3.76 9.13
C PRO A 78 -0.16 -3.35 9.41
N VAL A 79 -1.01 -4.32 9.69
CA VAL A 79 -2.24 -4.06 10.46
C VAL A 79 -1.76 -3.46 11.77
N GLY A 80 -2.20 -2.25 12.11
CA GLY A 80 -1.75 -1.59 13.33
C GLY A 80 -1.97 -2.52 14.52
N ASP A 81 -0.95 -2.68 15.37
CA ASP A 81 -1.21 -3.12 16.74
C ASP A 81 -2.11 -2.01 17.31
N GLU A 82 -3.38 -2.31 17.59
CA GLU A 82 -4.12 -1.47 18.52
C GLU A 82 -3.26 -1.48 19.79
N ASP A 83 -2.64 -0.35 20.12
CA ASP A 83 -1.80 -0.19 21.30
C ASP A 83 -2.59 -0.74 22.53
N GLU A 84 -2.20 -1.92 23.04
CA GLU A 84 -2.60 -2.40 24.38
C GLU A 84 -1.88 -1.59 25.46
#